data_AF-A0A1B6C4L6-F1
#
_entry.id   AF-A0A1B6C4L6-F1
#
_cell.length_a   1.000
_cell.length_b   1.000
_cell.length_c   1.000
_cell.angle_alpha   90.00
_cell.angle_beta   90.00
_cell.angle_gamma   90.00
#
_symmetry.space_group_name_H-M   'P 1'
#
loop_
_entity.id
_entity.type
_entity.pdbx_description
1 polymer ?
#
loop_
_entity_poly.entity_id
_entity_poly.type
_entity_poly.pdbx_seq_one_letter_code
_entity_poly.pdbx_strand_id
1 'polypeptide(L)'
;MEMSTEMMCQLYEGQLYKYTNVMKGWQFRWFILDPKTGILNYFLSENESKQQPRGWIHLEGAVISPSDEDSNTFTVNSTSGEMFKLRAQDARARQEWVNRLRAVAELHAAAITHNNASLSSRDHGSSGVGNANTSSGPLPCSIAVWDALTAVRDHLFRADQSHCLLARSVDELPSGGEVRHVDPDLLLLKAASQAMLMSLSQCLYILQQQHQASAYSDCRTTSPHPHLLKNHSVTGLKNTETPSCSTHSKKKYAL
;
A
#
# COMPACT_ATOMS: atom_id res chain seq x y z
N MET A 1 4.04 1.26 -31.03
CA MET A 1 5.46 0.85 -30.91
C MET A 1 5.53 -0.11 -29.75
N GLU A 2 5.38 -1.39 -30.05
CA GLU A 2 5.51 -2.48 -29.09
C GLU A 2 6.98 -2.47 -28.60
N MET A 3 7.20 -2.12 -27.33
CA MET A 3 8.50 -2.33 -26.71
C MET A 3 8.65 -3.84 -26.51
N SER A 4 9.45 -4.46 -27.38
CA SER A 4 9.66 -5.90 -27.45
C SER A 4 9.86 -6.51 -26.06
N THR A 5 9.05 -7.53 -25.76
CA THR A 5 9.08 -8.37 -24.55
C THR A 5 10.48 -8.90 -24.20
N GLU A 6 11.39 -8.97 -25.17
CA GLU A 6 12.79 -9.37 -24.98
C GLU A 6 13.62 -8.35 -24.19
N MET A 7 13.32 -7.05 -24.28
CA MET A 7 14.01 -6.01 -23.49
C MET A 7 13.55 -5.94 -22.03
N MET A 8 12.52 -6.69 -21.65
CA MET A 8 11.96 -6.72 -20.29
C MET A 8 12.60 -7.76 -19.37
N CYS A 9 13.44 -8.67 -19.89
CA CYS A 9 14.10 -9.70 -19.08
C CYS A 9 15.52 -9.30 -18.62
N GLN A 10 16.07 -8.22 -19.14
CA GLN A 10 17.45 -7.80 -18.85
C GLN A 10 17.49 -6.85 -17.66
N LEU A 11 18.40 -7.13 -16.72
CA LEU A 11 18.72 -6.24 -15.62
C LEU A 11 19.02 -4.84 -16.18
N TYR A 12 18.40 -3.80 -15.63
CA TYR A 12 18.67 -2.43 -16.04
C TYR A 12 19.34 -1.69 -14.91
N GLU A 13 20.54 -1.20 -15.19
CA GLU A 13 21.36 -0.52 -14.19
C GLU A 13 21.86 0.82 -14.69
N GLY A 14 22.15 1.69 -13.73
CA GLY A 14 22.73 2.98 -14.04
C GLY A 14 22.74 3.95 -12.87
N GLN A 15 23.42 5.06 -13.10
CA GLN A 15 23.61 6.10 -12.09
C GLN A 15 22.45 7.09 -12.10
N LEU A 16 21.85 7.31 -10.93
CA LEU A 16 20.82 8.31 -10.70
C LEU A 16 21.17 9.16 -9.47
N TYR A 17 20.63 10.37 -9.43
CA TYR A 17 20.63 11.17 -8.23
C TYR A 17 19.43 10.79 -7.37
N LYS A 18 19.69 10.38 -6.13
CA LYS A 18 18.66 10.13 -5.11
C LYS A 18 18.59 11.30 -4.15
N TYR A 19 17.40 11.84 -3.93
CA TYR A 19 17.18 12.80 -2.86
C TYR A 19 17.24 12.08 -1.50
N THR A 20 17.97 12.65 -0.55
CA THR A 20 18.20 12.04 0.76
C THR A 20 17.50 12.80 1.88
N ASN A 21 17.87 14.06 2.12
CA ASN A 21 17.19 14.97 3.02
C ASN A 21 17.62 16.42 2.69
N VAL A 22 17.10 17.40 3.43
CA VAL A 22 17.42 18.83 3.21
C VAL A 22 18.91 19.13 3.39
N MET A 23 19.60 18.43 4.30
CA MET A 23 21.00 18.68 4.61
C MET A 23 21.96 18.09 3.56
N LYS A 24 21.69 16.87 3.09
CA LYS A 24 22.53 16.13 2.13
C LYS A 24 22.09 16.32 0.68
N GLY A 25 20.84 16.71 0.47
CA GLY A 25 20.27 16.96 -0.85
C GLY A 25 20.29 15.74 -1.77
N TRP A 26 20.61 16.01 -3.03
CA TRP A 26 20.75 15.02 -4.11
C TRP A 26 22.12 14.35 -4.04
N GLN A 27 22.11 13.01 -4.11
CA GLN A 27 23.31 12.20 -3.98
C GLN A 27 23.36 11.16 -5.09
N PHE A 28 24.53 10.99 -5.70
CA PHE A 28 24.71 9.94 -6.70
C PHE A 28 24.62 8.55 -6.08
N ARG A 29 23.82 7.67 -6.67
CA ARG A 29 23.69 6.28 -6.28
C ARG A 29 23.60 5.42 -7.54
N TRP A 30 24.15 4.22 -7.46
CA TRP A 30 24.00 3.21 -8.50
C TRP A 30 22.69 2.47 -8.26
N PHE A 31 21.82 2.41 -9.27
CA PHE A 31 20.54 1.71 -9.20
C PHE A 31 20.57 0.49 -10.09
N ILE A 32 19.94 -0.57 -9.60
CA ILE A 32 19.77 -1.82 -10.33
C ILE A 32 18.30 -2.22 -10.24
N LEU A 33 17.64 -2.19 -11.39
CA LEU A 33 16.30 -2.72 -11.58
C LEU A 33 16.41 -4.19 -11.97
N ASP A 34 15.85 -5.06 -11.14
CA ASP A 34 15.73 -6.49 -11.43
C ASP A 34 14.29 -6.81 -11.88
N PRO A 35 14.07 -7.08 -13.17
CA PRO A 35 12.75 -7.41 -13.69
C PRO A 35 12.21 -8.74 -13.16
N LYS A 36 13.08 -9.67 -12.75
CA LYS A 36 12.65 -11.01 -12.28
C LYS A 36 12.08 -10.94 -10.89
N THR A 37 12.73 -10.21 -9.99
CA THR A 37 12.27 -10.04 -8.62
C THR A 37 11.28 -8.89 -8.46
N GLY A 38 11.22 -7.96 -9.43
CA GLY A 38 10.35 -6.79 -9.35
C GLY A 38 10.85 -5.76 -8.34
N ILE A 39 12.16 -5.75 -8.07
CA ILE A 39 12.77 -4.90 -7.05
C ILE A 39 13.74 -3.92 -7.71
N LEU A 40 13.65 -2.65 -7.28
CA LEU A 40 14.64 -1.63 -7.59
C LEU A 40 15.58 -1.45 -6.38
N ASN A 41 16.83 -1.86 -6.55
CA ASN A 41 17.88 -1.77 -5.55
C ASN A 41 18.74 -0.52 -5.77
N TYR A 42 19.34 0.03 -4.70
CA TYR A 42 20.36 1.05 -4.83
C TYR A 42 21.60 0.80 -3.96
N PHE A 43 22.74 1.24 -4.48
CA PHE A 43 24.07 1.10 -3.91
C PHE A 43 24.77 2.46 -3.88
N LEU A 44 25.85 2.57 -3.08
CA LEU A 44 26.67 3.78 -3.05
C LEU A 44 27.36 4.05 -4.38
N SER A 45 27.91 3.00 -4.99
CA SER A 45 28.67 3.04 -6.22
C SER A 45 28.51 1.74 -7.01
N GLU A 46 28.89 1.74 -8.28
CA GLU A 46 28.89 0.57 -9.16
C GLU A 46 29.78 -0.56 -8.61
N ASN A 47 30.95 -0.24 -8.06
CA ASN A 47 31.86 -1.23 -7.45
C ASN A 47 31.26 -1.93 -6.22
N GLU A 48 30.37 -1.26 -5.49
CA GLU A 48 29.68 -1.82 -4.33
C GLU A 48 28.37 -2.56 -4.68
N SER A 49 28.02 -2.68 -5.97
CA SER A 49 26.87 -3.47 -6.43
C SER A 49 26.95 -4.96 -6.03
N LYS A 50 28.15 -5.46 -5.74
CA LYS A 50 28.40 -6.83 -5.25
C LYS A 50 28.18 -6.99 -3.74
N GLN A 51 27.96 -5.90 -3.01
CA GLN A 51 27.69 -5.91 -1.58
C GLN A 51 26.18 -5.89 -1.30
N GLN A 52 25.80 -5.81 -0.02
CA GLN A 52 24.39 -5.66 0.36
C GLN A 52 23.85 -4.31 -0.16
N PRO A 53 22.65 -4.29 -0.79
CA PRO A 53 22.03 -3.04 -1.20
C PRO A 53 21.79 -2.14 0.02
N ARG A 54 21.96 -0.83 -0.17
CA ARG A 54 21.69 0.16 0.89
C ARG A 54 20.20 0.36 1.15
N GLY A 55 19.39 -0.03 0.18
CA GLY A 55 17.95 -0.05 0.26
C GLY A 55 17.37 -0.50 -1.06
N TRP A 56 16.10 -0.85 -1.02
CA TRP A 56 15.38 -1.38 -2.15
C TRP A 56 13.92 -0.93 -2.07
N ILE A 57 13.19 -1.09 -3.17
CA ILE A 57 11.76 -0.80 -3.23
C ILE A 57 11.09 -1.85 -4.12
N HIS A 58 9.97 -2.41 -3.66
CA HIS A 58 9.16 -3.32 -4.46
C HIS A 58 8.36 -2.51 -5.49
N LEU A 59 8.37 -2.99 -6.74
CA LEU A 59 7.65 -2.35 -7.84
C LEU A 59 6.24 -2.91 -8.02
N GLU A 60 5.91 -3.99 -7.34
CA GLU A 60 4.56 -4.54 -7.25
C GLU A 60 3.57 -3.45 -6.78
N GLY A 61 2.68 -3.03 -7.70
CA GLY A 61 1.71 -1.97 -7.44
C GLY A 61 2.33 -0.58 -7.21
N ALA A 62 3.64 -0.41 -7.47
CA ALA A 62 4.29 0.88 -7.29
C ALA A 62 3.84 1.89 -8.34
N VAL A 63 3.73 3.14 -7.93
CA VAL A 63 3.36 4.27 -8.80
C VAL A 63 4.61 5.04 -9.18
N ILE A 64 4.85 5.17 -10.49
CA ILE A 64 5.99 5.92 -11.05
C ILE A 64 5.48 7.25 -11.64
N SER A 65 5.86 8.35 -11.00
CA SER A 65 5.38 9.70 -11.33
C SER A 65 6.53 10.61 -11.79
N PRO A 66 6.64 10.89 -13.10
CA PRO A 66 7.50 11.96 -13.63
C PRO A 66 7.08 13.30 -13.05
N SER A 67 8.04 14.16 -12.72
CA SER A 67 7.77 15.52 -12.29
C SER A 67 7.35 16.40 -13.48
N ASP A 68 6.44 17.34 -13.23
CA ASP A 68 6.04 18.43 -14.14
C ASP A 68 6.92 19.69 -13.96
N GLU A 69 7.56 19.84 -12.81
CA GLU A 69 8.44 20.99 -12.50
C GLU A 69 9.74 20.96 -13.31
N ASP A 70 10.25 19.75 -13.62
CA ASP A 70 11.49 19.59 -14.38
C ASP A 70 11.51 18.32 -15.25
N SER A 71 12.37 18.34 -16.27
CA SER A 71 12.43 17.29 -17.29
C SER A 71 13.24 16.06 -16.89
N ASN A 72 13.89 16.03 -15.73
CA ASN A 72 14.85 14.99 -15.35
C ASN A 72 14.45 14.24 -14.06
N THR A 73 13.50 14.76 -13.28
CA THR A 73 13.07 14.19 -12.00
C THR A 73 11.83 13.31 -12.13
N PHE A 74 11.76 12.28 -11.30
CA PHE A 74 10.62 11.39 -11.14
C PHE A 74 10.60 10.78 -9.73
N THR A 75 9.46 10.23 -9.33
CA THR A 75 9.30 9.53 -8.06
C THR A 75 8.85 8.09 -8.28
N VAL A 76 9.30 7.21 -7.40
CA VAL A 76 8.86 5.82 -7.31
C VAL A 76 8.24 5.63 -5.93
N ASN A 77 6.96 5.31 -5.90
CA ASN A 77 6.18 5.21 -4.67
C ASN A 77 5.67 3.76 -4.54
N SER A 78 6.16 3.05 -3.53
CA SER A 78 5.74 1.68 -3.24
C SER A 78 4.42 1.64 -2.50
N THR A 79 3.70 0.54 -2.66
CA THR A 79 2.53 0.18 -1.85
C THR A 79 2.87 0.02 -0.37
N SER A 80 4.14 -0.28 -0.04
CA SER A 80 4.67 -0.33 1.34
C SER A 80 4.82 1.05 2.00
N GLY A 81 4.64 2.14 1.25
CA GLY A 81 4.85 3.52 1.74
C GLY A 81 6.26 4.05 1.56
N GLU A 82 7.20 3.23 1.08
CA GLU A 82 8.54 3.68 0.70
C GLU A 82 8.49 4.56 -0.56
N MET A 83 9.32 5.60 -0.60
CA MET A 83 9.37 6.53 -1.72
C MET A 83 10.80 6.92 -2.07
N PHE A 84 11.16 6.77 -3.34
CA PHE A 84 12.39 7.32 -3.90
C PHE A 84 12.09 8.50 -4.81
N LYS A 85 12.67 9.67 -4.48
CA LYS A 85 12.74 10.82 -5.39
C LYS A 85 14.06 10.76 -6.13
N LEU A 86 13.99 10.59 -7.45
CA LEU A 86 15.11 10.27 -8.32
C LEU A 86 15.23 11.31 -9.44
N ARG A 87 16.46 11.55 -9.87
CA ARG A 87 16.75 12.45 -10.99
C ARG A 87 17.77 11.80 -11.92
N ALA A 88 17.44 11.77 -13.20
CA ALA A 88 18.30 11.28 -14.27
C ALA A 88 19.21 12.40 -14.81
N GLN A 89 20.17 12.01 -15.65
CA GLN A 89 21.10 12.94 -16.29
C GLN A 89 20.39 13.88 -17.27
N ASP A 90 19.43 13.36 -18.03
CA ASP A 90 18.63 14.10 -19.01
C ASP A 90 17.20 13.53 -19.13
N ALA A 91 16.38 14.21 -19.92
CA ALA A 91 14.97 13.87 -20.11
C ALA A 91 14.76 12.52 -20.80
N ARG A 92 15.69 12.11 -21.67
CA ARG A 92 15.62 10.83 -22.38
C ARG A 92 15.95 9.69 -21.44
N ALA A 93 17.03 9.80 -20.68
CA ALA A 93 17.41 8.86 -19.64
C ALA A 93 16.31 8.73 -18.58
N ARG A 94 15.70 9.85 -18.16
CA ARG A 94 14.51 9.84 -17.29
C ARG A 94 13.40 8.98 -17.89
N GLN A 95 13.05 9.22 -19.15
CA GLN A 95 11.95 8.52 -19.80
C GLN A 95 12.24 7.01 -19.91
N GLU A 96 13.48 6.63 -20.19
CA GLU A 96 13.87 5.23 -20.24
C GLU A 96 13.72 4.53 -18.87
N TRP A 97 14.23 5.15 -17.80
CA TRP A 97 14.04 4.65 -16.44
C TRP A 97 12.55 4.50 -16.09
N VAL A 98 11.76 5.53 -16.35
CA VAL A 98 10.32 5.54 -16.07
C VAL A 98 9.61 4.42 -16.84
N ASN A 99 9.90 4.26 -18.14
CA ASN A 99 9.27 3.24 -18.96
C ASN A 99 9.59 1.83 -18.45
N ARG A 100 10.86 1.56 -18.14
CA ARG A 100 11.30 0.25 -17.63
C ARG A 100 10.71 -0.06 -16.27
N LEU A 101 10.70 0.92 -15.36
CA LEU A 101 10.12 0.75 -14.03
C LEU A 101 8.61 0.46 -14.09
N ARG A 102 7.87 1.19 -14.93
CA ARG A 102 6.43 0.93 -15.14
C ARG A 102 6.18 -0.44 -15.74
N ALA A 103 6.95 -0.84 -16.75
CA ALA A 103 6.82 -2.16 -17.35
C ALA A 103 7.01 -3.28 -16.32
N VAL A 104 8.02 -3.16 -15.45
CA VAL A 104 8.24 -4.14 -14.37
C VAL A 104 7.12 -4.09 -13.33
N ALA A 105 6.66 -2.89 -12.94
CA ALA A 105 5.55 -2.75 -12.01
C ALA A 105 4.25 -3.40 -12.53
N GLU A 106 3.92 -3.17 -13.81
CA GLU A 106 2.77 -3.75 -14.49
C GLU A 106 2.88 -5.28 -14.61
N LEU A 107 4.06 -5.78 -14.99
CA LEU A 107 4.33 -7.22 -15.09
C LEU A 107 4.09 -7.92 -13.75
N HIS A 108 4.62 -7.36 -12.66
CA HIS A 108 4.47 -7.93 -11.33
C HIS A 108 3.05 -7.80 -10.81
N ALA A 109 2.37 -6.65 -11.05
CA ALA A 109 0.95 -6.46 -10.74
C ALA A 109 0.04 -7.51 -11.42
N ALA A 110 0.31 -7.83 -12.69
CA ALA A 110 -0.43 -8.85 -13.43
C ALA A 110 -0.19 -10.27 -12.88
N ALA A 111 1.03 -10.57 -12.42
CA ALA A 111 1.36 -11.87 -11.85
C ALA A 111 0.60 -12.17 -10.54
N ILE A 112 0.33 -11.17 -9.70
CA ILE A 112 -0.50 -11.35 -8.48
C ILE A 112 -1.96 -11.60 -8.85
N THR A 113 -2.44 -10.91 -9.88
CA THR A 113 -3.80 -11.10 -10.38
C THR A 113 -3.98 -12.52 -10.96
N HIS A 114 -2.98 -13.05 -11.67
CA HIS A 114 -3.02 -14.40 -12.23
C HIS A 114 -2.82 -15.51 -11.18
N ASN A 115 -1.98 -15.30 -10.15
CA ASN A 115 -1.84 -16.25 -9.03
C ASN A 115 -3.10 -16.32 -8.13
N ASN A 116 -3.92 -15.28 -8.12
CA ASN A 116 -5.24 -15.29 -7.47
C ASN A 116 -6.38 -15.75 -8.42
N ALA A 117 -6.11 -15.90 -9.72
CA ALA A 117 -7.08 -16.33 -10.73
C ALA A 117 -7.01 -17.82 -11.06
N SER A 118 -6.55 -18.67 -10.16
CA SER A 118 -6.71 -20.12 -10.31
C SER A 118 -8.10 -20.60 -9.87
N LEU A 119 -9.19 -19.86 -10.15
CA LEU A 119 -10.59 -20.32 -10.01
C LEU A 119 -11.57 -19.53 -10.91
N SER A 120 -11.31 -19.41 -12.22
CA SER A 120 -12.40 -19.10 -13.17
C SER A 120 -12.18 -19.68 -14.57
N SER A 121 -11.73 -20.93 -14.66
CA SER A 121 -12.13 -21.77 -15.78
C SER A 121 -13.48 -22.39 -15.44
N ARG A 122 -14.55 -21.68 -15.76
CA ARG A 122 -15.87 -22.28 -15.96
C ARG A 122 -16.55 -21.56 -17.11
N ASP A 123 -16.17 -21.99 -18.30
CA ASP A 123 -16.96 -21.84 -19.52
C ASP A 123 -18.44 -22.08 -19.22
N HIS A 124 -19.28 -21.07 -19.42
CA HIS A 124 -20.68 -21.24 -19.79
C HIS A 124 -21.00 -20.16 -20.83
N GLY A 125 -21.04 -20.58 -22.09
CA GLY A 125 -21.59 -19.76 -23.15
C GLY A 125 -23.06 -19.44 -22.88
N SER A 126 -23.42 -18.19 -23.09
CA SER A 126 -24.74 -17.84 -23.62
C SER A 126 -24.69 -16.44 -24.22
N SER A 127 -25.06 -16.41 -25.49
CA SER A 127 -25.43 -15.28 -26.34
C SER A 127 -26.11 -14.13 -25.60
N GLY A 128 -25.73 -12.90 -25.94
CA GLY A 128 -26.41 -11.69 -25.48
C GLY A 128 -25.79 -10.42 -26.07
N VAL A 129 -26.32 -9.99 -27.21
CA VAL A 129 -26.04 -8.71 -27.87
C VAL A 129 -26.37 -7.54 -26.93
N GLY A 130 -25.48 -6.57 -26.79
CA GLY A 130 -25.76 -5.31 -26.10
C GLY A 130 -24.56 -4.36 -26.08
N ASN A 131 -24.61 -3.32 -26.92
CA ASN A 131 -23.69 -2.19 -26.95
C ASN A 131 -23.42 -1.60 -25.56
N ALA A 132 -22.15 -1.32 -25.25
CA ALA A 132 -21.77 -0.31 -24.27
C ALA A 132 -20.42 0.32 -24.64
N ASN A 133 -20.49 1.58 -25.09
CA ASN A 133 -19.42 2.55 -24.87
C ASN A 133 -19.24 2.70 -23.36
N THR A 134 -18.08 2.35 -22.80
CA THR A 134 -17.69 2.82 -21.47
C THR A 134 -16.21 3.11 -21.44
N SER A 135 -15.94 4.41 -21.33
CA SER A 135 -14.73 5.03 -20.82
C SER A 135 -14.03 4.21 -19.74
N SER A 136 -12.77 3.87 -19.98
CA SER A 136 -11.78 3.54 -18.96
C SER A 136 -11.54 4.77 -18.07
N GLY A 137 -12.46 5.01 -17.13
CA GLY A 137 -12.27 5.94 -16.03
C GLY A 137 -11.46 5.27 -14.90
N PRO A 138 -10.72 6.04 -14.08
CA PRO A 138 -10.04 5.49 -12.92
C PRO A 138 -11.10 4.91 -11.97
N LEU A 139 -10.93 3.64 -11.57
CA LEU A 139 -11.79 3.03 -10.56
C LEU A 139 -11.69 3.87 -9.26
N PRO A 140 -12.81 4.07 -8.53
CA PRO A 140 -12.75 4.78 -7.27
C PRO A 140 -11.82 4.04 -6.31
N CYS A 141 -10.84 4.75 -5.73
CA CYS A 141 -9.81 4.19 -4.84
C CYS A 141 -10.39 3.30 -3.71
N SER A 142 -11.64 3.55 -3.29
CA SER A 142 -12.36 2.74 -2.30
C SER A 142 -12.59 1.28 -2.75
N ILE A 143 -12.82 1.02 -4.04
CA ILE A 143 -13.02 -0.34 -4.57
C ILE A 143 -11.69 -1.11 -4.54
N ALA A 144 -10.60 -0.49 -5.02
CA ALA A 144 -9.27 -1.10 -4.98
C ALA A 144 -8.80 -1.42 -3.55
N VAL A 145 -9.15 -0.58 -2.56
CA VAL A 145 -8.87 -0.86 -1.14
C VAL A 145 -9.72 -2.02 -0.61
N TRP A 146 -11.00 -2.11 -0.97
CA TRP A 146 -11.85 -3.24 -0.58
C TRP A 146 -11.39 -4.57 -1.19
N ASP A 147 -10.91 -4.54 -2.43
CA ASP A 147 -10.30 -5.70 -3.08
C ASP A 147 -9.02 -6.12 -2.34
N ALA A 148 -8.17 -5.16 -1.96
CA ALA A 148 -6.98 -5.43 -1.16
C ALA A 148 -7.32 -6.02 0.23
N LEU A 149 -8.30 -5.45 0.95
CA LEU A 149 -8.76 -5.97 2.24
C LEU A 149 -9.35 -7.38 2.11
N THR A 150 -10.03 -7.66 1.00
CA THR A 150 -10.55 -9.00 0.68
C THR A 150 -9.43 -9.98 0.41
N ALA A 151 -8.38 -9.58 -0.31
CA ALA A 151 -7.18 -10.39 -0.52
C ALA A 151 -6.47 -10.71 0.80
N VAL A 152 -6.29 -9.71 1.70
CA VAL A 152 -5.69 -9.93 3.03
C VAL A 152 -6.51 -10.94 3.85
N ARG A 153 -7.84 -10.89 3.77
CA ARG A 153 -8.72 -11.87 4.42
C ARG A 153 -8.49 -13.29 3.89
N ASP A 154 -8.35 -13.46 2.58
CA ASP A 154 -8.05 -14.78 1.97
C ASP A 154 -6.68 -15.29 2.43
N HIS A 155 -5.67 -14.42 2.44
CA HIS A 155 -4.33 -14.77 2.94
C HIS A 155 -4.34 -15.18 4.41
N LEU A 156 -5.05 -14.45 5.27
CA LEU A 156 -5.20 -14.82 6.69
C LEU A 156 -5.91 -16.18 6.84
N PHE A 157 -6.93 -16.45 6.04
CA PHE A 157 -7.62 -17.74 6.05
C PHE A 157 -6.71 -18.90 5.63
N ARG A 158 -5.91 -18.73 4.58
CA ARG A 158 -4.91 -19.74 4.15
C ARG A 158 -3.80 -19.93 5.19
N ALA A 159 -3.35 -18.85 5.81
CA ALA A 159 -2.35 -18.91 6.87
C ALA A 159 -2.88 -19.62 8.12
N ASP A 160 -4.16 -19.40 8.48
CA ASP A 160 -4.85 -20.11 9.57
C ASP A 160 -4.96 -21.61 9.28
N GLN A 161 -5.32 -21.99 8.04
CA GLN A 161 -5.32 -23.40 7.63
C GLN A 161 -3.91 -24.03 7.74
N SER A 162 -2.88 -23.31 7.32
CA SER A 162 -1.49 -23.77 7.42
C SER A 162 -1.06 -23.92 8.88
N HIS A 163 -1.46 -22.98 9.74
CA HIS A 163 -1.25 -23.06 11.18
C HIS A 163 -1.94 -24.28 11.79
N CYS A 164 -3.20 -24.58 11.43
CA CYS A 164 -3.90 -25.76 11.91
C CYS A 164 -3.16 -27.06 11.54
N LEU A 165 -2.63 -27.16 10.32
CA LEU A 165 -1.85 -28.32 9.88
C LEU A 165 -0.53 -28.45 10.66
N LEU A 166 0.18 -27.35 10.87
CA LEU A 166 1.38 -27.31 11.71
C LEU A 166 1.05 -27.74 13.14
N ALA A 167 0.02 -27.14 13.73
CA ALA A 167 -0.43 -27.41 15.08
C ALA A 167 -0.75 -28.90 15.27
N ARG A 168 -1.46 -29.49 14.31
CA ARG A 168 -1.78 -30.92 14.30
C ARG A 168 -0.53 -31.78 14.15
N SER A 169 0.40 -31.40 13.28
CA SER A 169 1.66 -32.12 13.09
C SER A 169 2.50 -32.12 14.37
N VAL A 170 2.51 -31.01 15.13
CA VAL A 170 3.17 -30.92 16.44
C VAL A 170 2.49 -31.83 17.47
N ASP A 171 1.14 -31.89 17.47
CA ASP A 171 0.39 -32.72 18.42
C ASP A 171 0.50 -34.23 18.11
N GLU A 172 0.71 -34.61 16.84
CA GLU A 172 0.89 -35.99 16.39
C GLU A 172 2.31 -36.54 16.64
N LEU A 173 3.25 -35.71 17.12
CA LEU A 173 4.62 -36.14 17.42
C LEU A 173 4.66 -37.15 18.58
N PRO A 174 5.46 -38.22 18.45
CA PRO A 174 5.56 -39.24 19.49
C PRO A 174 6.06 -38.67 20.81
N SER A 175 5.58 -39.23 21.92
CA SER A 175 5.97 -38.83 23.28
C SER A 175 7.43 -39.17 23.62
N GLY A 176 8.18 -39.83 22.73
CA GLY A 176 9.58 -40.19 22.90
C GLY A 176 10.37 -40.05 21.59
N GLY A 177 11.56 -39.44 21.66
CA GLY A 177 12.41 -39.07 20.53
C GLY A 177 13.18 -37.77 20.79
N GLU A 178 14.00 -37.36 19.82
CA GLU A 178 14.78 -36.10 19.84
C GLU A 178 13.89 -34.85 19.71
N VAL A 179 12.71 -34.99 19.10
CA VAL A 179 11.69 -33.93 18.99
C VAL A 179 10.36 -34.45 19.54
N ARG A 180 9.74 -33.70 20.46
CA ARG A 180 8.54 -34.12 21.21
C ARG A 180 7.43 -33.08 21.05
N HIS A 181 6.18 -33.48 21.20
CA HIS A 181 5.05 -32.54 21.21
C HIS A 181 5.08 -31.53 22.38
N VAL A 182 5.89 -31.79 23.42
CA VAL A 182 6.12 -30.89 24.56
C VAL A 182 7.41 -30.07 24.39
N ASP A 183 8.02 -30.08 23.20
CA ASP A 183 9.22 -29.29 22.95
C ASP A 183 8.91 -27.79 23.11
N PRO A 184 9.66 -27.05 23.96
CA PRO A 184 9.40 -25.64 24.22
C PRO A 184 9.43 -24.75 22.98
N ASP A 185 10.31 -25.05 22.02
CA ASP A 185 10.45 -24.24 20.81
C ASP A 185 9.29 -24.51 19.84
N LEU A 186 8.82 -25.76 19.74
CA LEU A 186 7.62 -26.09 18.96
C LEU A 186 6.35 -25.50 19.58
N LEU A 187 6.22 -25.53 20.90
CA LEU A 187 5.10 -24.92 21.61
C LEU A 187 5.13 -23.39 21.47
N LEU A 188 6.31 -22.78 21.58
CA LEU A 188 6.48 -21.35 21.36
C LEU A 188 6.15 -20.97 19.91
N LEU A 189 6.63 -21.74 18.93
CA LEU A 189 6.33 -21.51 17.51
C LEU A 189 4.82 -21.60 17.24
N LYS A 190 4.15 -22.62 17.80
CA LYS A 190 2.69 -22.78 17.72
C LYS A 190 1.97 -21.61 18.36
N ALA A 191 2.32 -21.24 19.59
CA ALA A 191 1.70 -20.13 20.30
C ALA A 191 1.92 -18.78 19.58
N ALA A 192 3.15 -18.51 19.12
CA ALA A 192 3.50 -17.28 18.43
C ALA A 192 2.78 -17.16 17.07
N SER A 193 2.72 -18.26 16.31
CA SER A 193 1.99 -18.31 15.04
C SER A 193 0.50 -18.03 15.23
N GLN A 194 -0.13 -18.63 16.25
CA GLN A 194 -1.54 -18.36 16.59
C GLN A 194 -1.76 -16.91 17.04
N ALA A 195 -0.90 -16.39 17.91
CA ALA A 195 -0.98 -15.02 18.40
C ALA A 195 -0.84 -14.00 17.26
N MET A 196 0.03 -14.27 16.30
CA MET A 196 0.22 -13.43 15.11
C MET A 196 -1.05 -13.41 14.24
N LEU A 197 -1.65 -14.57 13.96
CA LEU A 197 -2.90 -14.66 13.22
C LEU A 197 -4.04 -13.88 13.89
N MET A 198 -4.18 -14.02 15.20
CA MET A 198 -5.18 -13.28 15.98
C MET A 198 -4.91 -11.77 15.99
N SER A 199 -3.66 -11.36 16.06
CA SER A 199 -3.30 -9.94 16.04
C SER A 199 -3.59 -9.32 14.67
N LEU A 200 -3.23 -10.02 13.58
CA LEU A 200 -3.47 -9.56 12.22
C LEU A 200 -4.97 -9.52 11.86
N SER A 201 -5.75 -10.51 12.31
CA SER A 201 -7.20 -10.51 12.11
C SER A 201 -7.86 -9.35 12.85
N GLN A 202 -7.42 -9.05 14.06
CA GLN A 202 -7.90 -7.90 14.82
C GLN A 202 -7.52 -6.57 14.16
N CYS A 203 -6.29 -6.44 13.64
CA CYS A 203 -5.89 -5.27 12.86
C CYS A 203 -6.76 -5.09 11.61
N LEU A 204 -7.04 -6.17 10.87
CA LEU A 204 -7.91 -6.12 9.70
C LEU A 204 -9.33 -5.65 10.07
N TYR A 205 -9.87 -6.17 11.18
CA TYR A 205 -11.19 -5.77 11.67
C TYR A 205 -11.25 -4.27 12.02
N ILE A 206 -10.21 -3.74 12.67
CA ILE A 206 -10.12 -2.31 12.99
C ILE A 206 -10.06 -1.47 11.71
N LEU A 207 -9.25 -1.87 10.73
CA LEU A 207 -9.13 -1.17 9.45
C LEU A 207 -10.47 -1.14 8.68
N GLN A 208 -11.22 -2.24 8.69
CA GLN A 208 -12.54 -2.31 8.07
C GLN A 208 -13.57 -1.39 8.76
N GLN A 209 -13.55 -1.32 10.09
CA GLN A 209 -14.44 -0.42 10.84
C GLN A 209 -14.13 1.06 10.59
N GLN A 210 -12.85 1.44 10.58
CA GLN A 210 -12.44 2.82 10.29
C GLN A 210 -12.91 3.26 8.91
N HIS A 211 -12.81 2.38 7.89
CA HIS A 211 -13.26 2.69 6.54
C HIS A 211 -14.79 2.86 6.44
N GLN A 212 -15.57 2.01 7.12
CA GLN A 212 -17.03 2.16 7.15
C GLN A 212 -17.46 3.49 7.83
N ALA A 213 -16.73 3.93 8.86
CA ALA A 213 -16.95 5.22 9.50
C ALA A 213 -16.57 6.40 8.58
N SER A 214 -15.48 6.30 7.82
CA SER A 214 -15.06 7.31 6.84
C SER A 214 -16.02 7.47 5.67
N ALA A 215 -16.61 6.36 5.19
CA ALA A 215 -17.63 6.40 4.13
C ALA A 215 -18.93 7.08 4.57
N TYR A 216 -19.21 7.15 5.89
CA TYR A 216 -20.39 7.83 6.44
C TYR A 216 -20.17 9.33 6.68
N SER A 217 -18.91 9.79 6.80
CA SER A 217 -18.60 11.22 6.97
C SER A 217 -18.70 12.04 5.68
N ASP A 218 -18.55 11.43 4.51
CA ASP A 218 -18.63 12.13 3.21
C ASP A 218 -20.08 12.44 2.76
N CYS A 219 -21.10 11.91 3.43
CA CYS A 219 -22.50 12.15 3.09
C CYS A 219 -23.11 13.44 3.68
N ARG A 220 -22.34 14.29 4.39
CA ARG A 220 -22.85 15.55 4.98
C ARG A 220 -22.59 16.82 4.19
N THR A 221 -22.02 16.75 2.99
CA THR A 221 -21.69 17.96 2.23
C THR A 221 -22.19 17.94 0.79
N THR A 222 -23.44 17.57 0.57
CA THR A 222 -24.24 18.09 -0.55
C THR A 222 -25.71 17.82 -0.27
N SER A 223 -26.51 18.86 -0.02
CA SER A 223 -27.93 18.78 -0.34
C SER A 223 -28.47 20.15 -0.76
N PRO A 224 -29.34 20.20 -1.78
CA PRO A 224 -29.70 21.41 -2.49
C PRO A 224 -30.83 22.15 -1.78
N HIS A 225 -30.85 23.47 -1.99
CA HIS A 225 -31.95 24.37 -1.67
C HIS A 225 -33.32 23.80 -2.05
N PRO A 226 -34.36 24.04 -1.22
CA PRO A 226 -35.68 24.31 -1.75
C PRO A 226 -36.24 25.64 -1.23
N HIS A 227 -36.64 26.48 -2.17
CA HIS A 227 -37.61 27.55 -1.95
C HIS A 227 -38.97 26.93 -1.59
N LEU A 228 -39.68 27.46 -0.57
CA LEU A 228 -41.02 28.05 -0.72
C LEU A 228 -41.60 28.63 0.59
N LEU A 229 -42.06 29.88 0.47
CA LEU A 229 -43.23 30.56 1.05
C LEU A 229 -43.49 30.65 2.58
N LYS A 230 -43.32 31.91 3.04
CA LYS A 230 -44.33 32.85 3.59
C LYS A 230 -44.91 32.69 5.01
N ASN A 231 -44.80 33.85 5.70
CA ASN A 231 -45.70 34.48 6.69
C ASN A 231 -45.56 34.08 8.17
N HIS A 232 -45.02 34.98 9.01
CA HIS A 232 -45.79 35.99 9.76
C HIS A 232 -44.88 36.76 10.73
N SER A 233 -45.13 38.07 10.86
CA SER A 233 -44.55 39.00 11.84
C SER A 233 -44.82 38.58 13.28
N VAL A 234 -43.93 38.95 14.22
CA VAL A 234 -44.23 39.77 15.41
C VAL A 234 -42.96 40.02 16.24
N THR A 235 -42.93 41.23 16.78
CA THR A 235 -41.98 41.98 17.61
C THR A 235 -41.46 41.32 18.90
N GLY A 236 -40.27 41.72 19.39
CA GLY A 236 -39.97 41.66 20.83
C GLY A 236 -38.50 41.67 21.29
N LEU A 237 -37.95 42.87 21.50
CA LEU A 237 -37.02 43.34 22.56
C LEU A 237 -36.04 42.41 23.32
N LYS A 238 -34.84 43.01 23.52
CA LYS A 238 -33.99 43.12 24.74
C LYS A 238 -32.75 42.21 24.92
N ASN A 239 -31.61 42.91 24.84
CA ASN A 239 -30.59 43.10 25.90
C ASN A 239 -29.34 42.20 26.00
N THR A 240 -28.23 42.95 25.98
CA THR A 240 -27.05 42.97 26.89
C THR A 240 -25.90 41.98 26.67
N GLU A 241 -24.75 42.61 26.45
CA GLU A 241 -23.39 42.10 26.39
C GLU A 241 -22.83 41.63 27.74
N THR A 242 -21.74 40.86 27.62
CA THR A 242 -20.71 40.44 28.60
C THR A 242 -20.99 39.18 29.43
N PRO A 243 -19.94 38.37 29.65
CA PRO A 243 -19.23 38.52 30.92
C PRO A 243 -17.70 38.44 30.81
N SER A 244 -17.07 39.10 31.78
CA SER A 244 -15.67 39.00 32.18
C SER A 244 -15.53 38.20 33.49
N CYS A 245 -14.29 37.79 33.79
CA CYS A 245 -13.76 37.37 35.09
C CYS A 245 -14.21 35.97 35.60
N SER A 246 -13.43 35.12 36.29
CA SER A 246 -12.24 35.36 37.11
C SER A 246 -11.49 34.04 37.39
N THR A 247 -10.21 34.20 37.67
CA THR A 247 -9.19 33.31 38.23
C THR A 247 -9.41 32.81 39.67
N HIS A 248 -8.95 31.58 40.00
CA HIS A 248 -8.30 31.17 41.28
C HIS A 248 -7.89 29.67 41.18
N SER A 249 -6.83 29.10 41.77
CA SER A 249 -5.64 29.56 42.50
C SER A 249 -4.69 28.36 42.73
N LYS A 250 -3.39 28.59 42.54
CA LYS A 250 -2.20 28.19 43.34
C LYS A 250 -2.14 26.86 44.14
N LYS A 251 -0.97 26.18 44.03
CA LYS A 251 -0.04 25.72 45.12
C LYS A 251 1.20 25.08 44.44
N LYS A 252 2.36 25.75 44.28
CA LYS A 252 3.55 25.92 45.16
C LYS A 252 4.18 24.64 45.77
N TYR A 253 5.35 24.28 45.21
CA TYR A 253 6.65 23.79 45.73
C TYR A 253 6.76 22.83 46.93
N ALA A 254 7.62 21.80 46.80
CA ALA A 254 8.88 21.65 47.56
C ALA A 254 9.75 20.46 47.05
N LEU A 255 11.07 20.74 46.96
CA LEU A 255 12.26 19.86 46.93
C LEU A 255 12.35 18.72 45.90
#